data_AF-A0A8J3WLI8-F1
#
_entry.id   AF-A0A8J3WLI8-F1
#
_cell.length_a   1.000
_cell.length_b   1.000
_cell.length_c   1.000
_cell.angle_alpha   90.00
_cell.angle_beta   90.00
_cell.angle_gamma   90.00
#
_symmetry.space_group_name_H-M   'P 1'
#
loop_
_entity.id
_entity.type
_entity.pdbx_description
1 polymer ?
#
loop_
_entity_poly.entity_id
_entity_poly.type
_entity_poly.pdbx_seq_one_letter_code
_entity_poly.pdbx_strand_id
1 'polypeptide(L)'
;MADDLRSRNAQTGLTPDELDALSLTADLAGRLALIVGEGRSRAHDLNELLVHVHAIQHAVMAQAAARIYPERFRLLGEEINHA
;
A
#
# COMPACT_ATOMS: atom_id res chain seq x y z
N MET A 1 -9.53 21.41 -11.28
CA MET A 1 -9.06 20.68 -10.07
C MET A 1 -9.19 19.17 -10.20
N ALA A 2 -10.31 18.62 -10.72
CA ALA A 2 -10.44 17.17 -10.95
C ALA A 2 -9.51 16.60 -12.06
N ASP A 3 -9.14 17.44 -13.03
CA ASP A 3 -8.27 17.08 -14.16
C ASP A 3 -6.81 16.83 -13.75
N ASP A 4 -6.34 17.52 -12.71
CA ASP A 4 -4.97 17.44 -12.19
C ASP A 4 -4.73 16.13 -11.42
N LEU A 5 -5.73 15.67 -10.65
CA LEU A 5 -5.69 14.38 -9.96
C LEU A 5 -5.72 13.20 -10.95
N ARG A 6 -6.49 13.28 -12.02
CA ARG A 6 -6.51 12.25 -13.09
C ARG A 6 -5.17 12.18 -13.83
N SER A 7 -4.55 13.32 -14.11
CA SER A 7 -3.24 13.41 -14.74
C SER A 7 -2.11 12.82 -13.86
N ARG A 8 -2.14 13.08 -12.55
CA ARG A 8 -1.18 12.51 -11.58
C ARG A 8 -1.34 11.01 -11.39
N ASN A 9 -2.57 10.49 -11.37
CA ASN A 9 -2.83 9.04 -11.26
C ASN A 9 -2.36 8.27 -12.49
N ALA A 10 -2.45 8.86 -13.69
CA ALA A 10 -1.91 8.26 -14.91
C ALA A 10 -0.36 8.15 -14.91
N GLN A 11 0.32 8.89 -14.03
CA GLN A 11 1.78 8.99 -13.97
C GLN A 11 2.43 8.01 -12.98
N THR A 12 1.68 7.45 -12.03
CA THR A 12 2.20 6.51 -11.01
C THR A 12 2.06 5.04 -11.41
N GLY A 13 1.22 4.74 -12.42
CA GLY A 13 0.84 3.37 -12.74
C GLY A 13 -0.16 2.76 -11.76
N LEU A 14 -0.59 3.49 -10.72
CA LEU A 14 -1.54 3.01 -9.71
C LEU A 14 -2.99 3.39 -10.05
N THR A 15 -3.95 2.53 -9.71
CA THR A 15 -5.38 2.86 -9.75
C THR A 15 -5.75 3.83 -8.62
N PRO A 16 -6.91 4.50 -8.70
CA PRO A 16 -7.41 5.32 -7.59
C PRO A 16 -7.53 4.55 -6.28
N ASP A 17 -7.99 3.31 -6.32
CA ASP A 17 -8.15 2.47 -5.11
C ASP A 17 -6.80 2.04 -4.53
N GLU A 18 -5.82 1.72 -5.39
CA GLU A 18 -4.45 1.41 -4.96
C GLU A 18 -3.80 2.64 -4.28
N LEU A 19 -4.02 3.83 -4.84
CA LEU A 19 -3.50 5.08 -4.26
C LEU A 19 -4.21 5.44 -2.93
N ASP A 20 -5.52 5.26 -2.86
CA ASP A 20 -6.30 5.50 -1.65
C ASP A 20 -5.88 4.54 -0.53
N ALA A 21 -5.71 3.25 -0.84
CA ALA A 21 -5.21 2.27 0.11
C ALA A 21 -3.82 2.65 0.66
N LEU A 22 -2.90 3.11 -0.18
CA LEU A 22 -1.60 3.62 0.27
C LEU A 22 -1.74 4.86 1.16
N SER A 23 -2.64 5.77 0.83
CA SER A 23 -2.91 6.97 1.64
C SER A 23 -3.44 6.61 3.03
N LEU A 24 -4.42 5.70 3.10
CA LEU A 24 -4.98 5.19 4.35
C LEU A 24 -3.93 4.50 5.22
N THR A 25 -2.96 3.79 4.63
CA THR A 25 -1.86 3.17 5.39
C THR A 25 -0.94 4.21 6.03
N ALA A 26 -0.70 5.34 5.36
CA ALA A 26 0.10 6.43 5.92
C ALA A 26 -0.64 7.12 7.07
N ASP A 27 -1.94 7.38 6.90
CA ASP A 27 -2.79 7.93 7.96
C ASP A 27 -2.86 7.00 9.18
N LEU A 28 -2.95 5.68 8.94
CA LEU A 28 -2.91 4.68 9.98
C LEU A 28 -1.58 4.73 10.74
N ALA A 29 -0.44 4.78 10.04
CA ALA A 29 0.88 4.89 10.69
C ALA A 29 0.97 6.12 11.61
N GLY A 30 0.46 7.27 11.16
CA GLY A 30 0.40 8.49 11.97
C GLY A 30 -0.45 8.30 13.24
N ARG A 31 -1.61 7.66 13.12
CA ARG A 31 -2.49 7.35 14.26
C ARG A 31 -1.84 6.37 15.23
N LEU A 32 -1.18 5.33 14.73
CA LEU A 32 -0.45 4.36 15.55
C LEU A 32 0.66 5.06 16.35
N ALA A 33 1.36 6.03 15.76
CA ALA A 33 2.38 6.80 16.47
C ALA A 33 1.85 7.67 17.61
N LEU A 34 0.57 8.08 17.55
CA LEU A 34 -0.12 8.79 18.64
C LEU A 34 -0.65 7.84 19.73
N ILE A 35 -1.03 6.62 19.34
CA ILE A 35 -1.51 5.58 20.26
C ILE A 35 -0.34 5.02 21.08
N VAL A 36 0.80 4.80 20.43
CA VAL A 36 2.03 4.37 21.13
C VAL A 36 2.54 5.55 21.96
N GLY A 37 2.36 5.43 23.27
CA GLY A 37 2.80 6.44 24.25
C GLY A 37 4.33 6.62 24.28
N GLU A 38 4.80 7.49 25.18
CA GLU A 38 6.18 8.00 25.21
C GLU A 38 7.19 7.13 25.99
N GLY A 39 6.89 5.83 26.16
CA GLY A 39 7.70 4.93 26.96
C GLY A 39 9.07 4.59 26.35
N ARG A 40 9.95 3.97 27.17
CA ARG A 40 11.29 3.52 26.72
C ARG A 40 11.23 2.51 25.56
N SER A 41 10.15 1.75 25.44
CA SER A 41 9.92 0.78 24.37
C SER A 41 9.35 1.40 23.08
N ARG A 42 8.96 2.67 23.09
CA ARG A 42 8.20 3.31 22.01
C ARG A 42 8.77 3.07 20.62
N ALA A 43 10.09 3.20 20.46
CA ALA A 43 10.73 3.01 19.16
C ALA A 43 10.62 1.57 18.66
N HIS A 44 10.69 0.59 19.56
CA HIS A 44 10.52 -0.81 19.24
C HIS A 44 9.06 -1.12 18.89
N ASP A 45 8.13 -0.67 19.73
CA ASP A 45 6.69 -0.85 19.53
C ASP A 45 6.22 -0.24 18.21
N LEU A 46 6.73 0.96 17.87
CA LEU A 46 6.49 1.57 16.57
C LEU A 46 7.04 0.77 15.41
N ASN A 47 8.25 0.25 15.53
CA ASN A 47 8.86 -0.54 14.48
C ASN A 47 8.05 -1.82 14.20
N GLU A 48 7.61 -2.51 15.25
CA GLU A 48 6.73 -3.69 15.13
C GLU A 48 5.42 -3.35 14.39
N LEU A 49 4.79 -2.23 14.73
CA LEU A 49 3.56 -1.80 14.07
C LEU A 49 3.76 -1.37 12.61
N LEU A 50 4.85 -0.65 12.32
CA LEU A 50 5.16 -0.18 10.97
C LEU A 50 5.49 -1.32 10.01
N VAL A 51 6.02 -2.44 10.49
CA VAL A 51 6.21 -3.66 9.68
C VAL A 51 4.88 -4.13 9.07
N HIS A 52 3.78 -4.07 9.81
CA HIS A 52 2.46 -4.45 9.28
C HIS A 52 1.90 -3.44 8.27
N VAL A 53 2.09 -2.15 8.52
CA VAL A 53 1.73 -1.09 7.56
C VAL A 53 2.47 -1.30 6.23
N HIS A 54 3.78 -1.53 6.29
CA HIS A 54 4.60 -1.78 5.11
C HIS A 54 4.21 -3.07 4.39
N ALA A 55 3.83 -4.12 5.13
CA ALA A 55 3.34 -5.36 4.51
C ALA A 55 2.09 -5.12 3.64
N ILE A 56 1.16 -4.28 4.11
CA ILE A 56 -0.04 -3.90 3.34
C ILE A 56 0.36 -3.07 2.12
N GLN A 57 1.21 -2.06 2.30
CA GLN A 57 1.72 -1.24 1.19
C GLN A 57 2.41 -2.09 0.10
N HIS A 58 3.24 -3.05 0.51
CA HIS A 58 3.88 -4.00 -0.39
C HIS A 58 2.86 -4.85 -1.15
N ALA A 59 1.81 -5.34 -0.48
CA ALA A 59 0.76 -6.12 -1.13
C ALA A 59 0.04 -5.30 -2.22
N VAL A 60 -0.32 -4.05 -1.93
CA VAL A 60 -0.95 -3.14 -2.90
C VAL A 60 -0.04 -2.88 -4.10
N MET A 61 1.23 -2.54 -3.86
CA MET A 61 2.20 -2.32 -4.94
C MET A 61 2.46 -3.57 -5.77
N ALA A 62 2.47 -4.76 -5.14
CA ALA A 62 2.62 -6.02 -5.85
C ALA A 62 1.42 -6.31 -6.76
N GLN A 63 0.19 -6.01 -6.32
CA GLN A 63 -1.00 -6.11 -7.17
C GLN A 63 -0.93 -5.12 -8.35
N ALA A 64 -0.51 -3.88 -8.10
CA ALA A 64 -0.31 -2.91 -9.17
C ALA A 64 0.72 -3.41 -10.18
N ALA A 65 1.85 -3.95 -9.72
CA ALA A 65 2.89 -4.52 -10.59
C ALA A 65 2.36 -5.70 -11.43
N ALA A 66 1.58 -6.62 -10.83
CA ALA A 66 0.95 -7.72 -11.54
C ALA A 66 -0.07 -7.25 -12.59
N ARG A 67 -0.85 -6.22 -12.28
CA ARG A 67 -1.79 -5.62 -13.23
C ARG A 67 -1.09 -4.93 -14.40
N ILE A 68 0.06 -4.29 -14.16
CA ILE A 68 0.82 -3.58 -15.22
C ILE A 68 1.64 -4.56 -16.08
N TYR A 69 2.20 -5.61 -15.47
CA TYR A 69 3.07 -6.59 -16.12
C TYR A 69 2.56 -8.03 -15.90
N PRO A 70 1.39 -8.38 -16.44
CA PRO A 70 0.74 -9.67 -16.20
C PRO A 70 1.55 -10.86 -16.73
N GLU A 71 2.47 -10.64 -17.67
CA GLU A 71 3.36 -11.67 -18.19
C GLU A 71 4.56 -11.97 -17.27
N ARG A 72 4.83 -11.10 -16.30
CA ARG A 72 5.97 -11.22 -15.37
C ARG A 72 5.55 -11.59 -13.96
N PHE A 73 4.39 -11.14 -13.53
CA PHE A 73 3.90 -11.34 -12.17
C PHE A 73 2.45 -11.80 -12.18
N ARG A 74 2.08 -12.59 -11.17
CA ARG A 74 0.73 -13.13 -11.00
C ARG A 74 -0.12 -12.20 -10.14
N LEU A 75 -1.36 -11.93 -10.55
CA LEU A 75 -2.33 -11.21 -9.73
C LEU A 75 -2.82 -12.11 -8.59
N LEU A 76 -2.93 -11.57 -7.38
CA LEU A 76 -3.48 -12.34 -6.27
C LEU A 76 -4.98 -12.49 -6.47
N GLY A 77 -5.47 -13.73 -6.41
CA GLY A 77 -6.86 -14.04 -6.72
C GLY A 77 -7.14 -14.41 -8.18
N GLU A 78 -6.15 -14.32 -9.08
CA GLU A 78 -6.27 -14.93 -10.42
C GLU A 78 -6.26 -16.46 -10.32
N GLU A 79 -7.23 -17.10 -10.98
CA GLU A 79 -7.23 -18.54 -11.20
C GLU A 79 -6.08 -18.90 -12.15
N ILE A 80 -5.25 -19.88 -11.76
CA ILE A 80 -4.32 -20.48 -12.72
C ILE A 80 -5.16 -21.40 -13.61
N ASN A 81 -5.54 -20.93 -14.79
CA ASN A 81 -6.05 -21.81 -15.83
C ASN A 81 -4.91 -22.72 -16.29
N HIS A 82 -4.81 -23.91 -15.69
CA HIS A 82 -4.07 -25.01 -16.28
C HIS A 82 -4.91 -25.52 -17.46
N ALA A 83 -4.46 -25.20 -18.68
CA ALA A 83 -4.98 -25.81 -19.91
C ALA A 83 -4.63 -27.30 -19.98
#